data_AF-X0RL99-F1
#
_entry.id   AF-X0RL99-F1
#
_cell.length_a   1.000
_cell.length_b   1.000
_cell.length_c   1.000
_cell.angle_alpha   90.00
_cell.angle_beta   90.00
_cell.angle_gamma   90.00
#
_symmetry.space_group_name_H-M   'P 1'
#
loop_
_entity.id
_entity.type
_entity.pdbx_description
1 polymer ?
#
loop_
_entity_poly.entity_id
_entity_poly.type
_entity_poly.pdbx_seq_one_letter_code
_entity_poly.pdbx_strand_id
1 'polypeptide(L)'
;MIVFAIIGILSAIAIPSYLNYIGRSQAVEGFTVSAGLRSEIGVYLWENKRFPNANEVSVTGKIGKQANTLEGKYIATSGISVTPDTGVIAINFDAGNIAGKTLILTPQMNSLNNQQVVKWSCNGTVDANKLPLGCRN
;
A
#
# COMPACT_ATOMS: atom_id res chain seq x y z
N MET A 1 47.07 -1.07 -2.71
CA MET A 1 45.94 -1.51 -1.86
C MET A 1 44.97 -0.37 -1.48
N ILE A 2 45.13 0.86 -2.00
CA ILE A 2 44.27 2.01 -1.65
C ILE A 2 42.92 2.02 -2.41
N VAL A 3 42.89 1.39 -3.59
CA VAL A 3 41.69 1.32 -4.43
C VAL A 3 40.56 0.57 -3.73
N PHE A 4 40.86 -0.55 -3.06
CA PHE A 4 39.88 -1.31 -2.27
C PHE A 4 39.29 -0.48 -1.12
N ALA A 5 40.11 0.36 -0.47
CA ALA A 5 39.64 1.24 0.60
C ALA A 5 38.68 2.32 0.08
N ILE A 6 38.98 2.92 -1.07
CA ILE A 6 38.12 3.95 -1.69
C ILE A 6 36.79 3.34 -2.15
N ILE A 7 36.82 2.16 -2.78
CA ILE A 7 35.60 1.44 -3.20
C ILE A 7 34.76 1.06 -1.97
N GLY A 8 35.40 0.61 -0.89
CA GLY A 8 34.73 0.29 0.38
C GLY A 8 33.93 1.47 0.92
N ILE A 9 34.55 2.65 1.02
CA ILE A 9 33.89 3.87 1.54
C ILE A 9 32.72 4.31 0.64
N LEU A 10 32.92 4.32 -0.68
CA LEU A 10 31.86 4.70 -1.62
C LEU A 10 30.66 3.74 -1.57
N SER A 11 30.93 2.44 -1.49
CA SER A 11 29.87 1.42 -1.41
C SER A 11 29.04 1.54 -0.13
N ALA A 12 29.67 1.85 1.00
CA ALA A 12 28.99 2.01 2.28
C ALA A 12 27.96 3.15 2.27
N ILE A 13 28.20 4.20 1.49
CA ILE A 13 27.28 5.35 1.35
C ILE A 13 26.20 5.08 0.28
N ALA A 14 26.58 4.41 -0.81
CA ALA A 14 25.69 4.18 -1.95
C ALA A 14 24.62 3.10 -1.67
N ILE A 15 25.00 2.01 -0.99
CA ILE A 15 24.10 0.87 -0.71
C ILE A 15 22.82 1.28 0.05
N PRO A 16 22.84 2.05 1.15
CA PRO A 16 21.61 2.41 1.86
C PRO A 16 20.65 3.26 1.00
N SER A 17 21.19 4.15 0.18
CA SER A 17 20.38 4.94 -0.76
C SER A 17 19.73 4.05 -1.84
N TYR A 18 20.48 3.10 -2.38
CA TYR A 18 19.98 2.12 -3.35
C TYR A 18 18.87 1.25 -2.75
N LEU A 19 19.05 0.75 -1.51
CA LEU A 19 18.03 -0.01 -0.80
C LEU A 19 16.75 0.82 -0.60
N ASN A 20 16.86 2.11 -0.28
CA ASN A 20 15.70 2.98 -0.20
C ASN A 20 14.97 3.12 -1.54
N TYR A 21 15.69 3.24 -2.65
CA TYR A 21 15.10 3.27 -3.98
C TYR A 21 14.35 1.97 -4.31
N ILE A 22 14.97 0.81 -4.07
CA ILE A 22 14.32 -0.50 -4.27
C ILE A 22 13.08 -0.65 -3.37
N GLY A 23 13.17 -0.20 -2.12
CA GLY A 23 12.02 -0.19 -1.20
C GLY A 23 10.87 0.68 -1.71
N ARG A 24 11.15 1.83 -2.33
CA ARG A 24 10.13 2.67 -2.98
C ARG A 24 9.49 1.98 -4.16
N SER A 25 10.27 1.34 -5.01
CA SER A 25 9.73 0.59 -6.15
C SER A 25 8.81 -0.53 -5.69
N GLN A 26 9.17 -1.24 -4.62
CA GLN A 26 8.33 -2.28 -4.00
C GLN A 26 7.03 -1.70 -3.42
N ALA A 27 7.11 -0.56 -2.73
CA ALA A 27 5.91 0.11 -2.20
C ALA A 27 4.96 0.57 -3.33
N VAL A 28 5.50 1.07 -4.46
CA VAL A 28 4.71 1.46 -5.64
C VAL A 28 3.95 0.28 -6.23
N GLU A 29 4.50 -0.92 -6.19
CA GLU A 29 3.77 -2.12 -6.65
C GLU A 29 2.50 -2.36 -5.82
N GLY A 30 2.56 -2.17 -4.50
CA GLY A 30 1.37 -2.19 -3.65
C GLY A 30 0.33 -1.14 -4.06
N PHE A 31 0.78 0.03 -4.53
CA PHE A 31 -0.11 1.03 -5.11
C PHE A 31 -0.69 0.62 -6.46
N THR A 32 0.03 -0.11 -7.29
CA THR A 32 -0.53 -0.53 -8.58
C THR A 32 -1.54 -1.67 -8.38
N VAL A 33 -1.24 -2.63 -7.52
CA VAL A 33 -2.09 -3.79 -7.25
C VAL A 33 -3.41 -3.36 -6.58
N SER A 34 -3.37 -2.42 -5.64
CA SER A 34 -4.57 -1.95 -4.94
C SER A 34 -5.39 -0.89 -5.70
N ALA A 35 -4.99 -0.49 -6.92
CA ALA A 35 -5.68 0.54 -7.68
C ALA A 35 -7.13 0.16 -8.04
N GLY A 36 -7.33 -1.09 -8.50
CA GLY A 36 -8.67 -1.60 -8.81
C GLY A 36 -9.58 -1.64 -7.58
N LEU A 37 -9.04 -2.11 -6.45
CA LEU A 37 -9.76 -2.18 -5.17
C LEU A 37 -10.18 -0.79 -4.67
N ARG A 38 -9.31 0.22 -4.81
CA ARG A 38 -9.64 1.61 -4.45
C ARG A 38 -10.76 2.18 -5.31
N SER A 39 -10.76 1.88 -6.60
CA SER A 39 -11.84 2.28 -7.49
C SER A 39 -13.16 1.63 -7.08
N GLU A 40 -13.13 0.33 -6.76
CA GLU A 40 -14.34 -0.40 -6.37
C GLU A 40 -14.91 0.07 -5.02
N ILE A 41 -14.06 0.35 -4.04
CA ILE A 41 -14.49 0.97 -2.77
C ILE A 41 -15.09 2.35 -3.03
N GLY A 42 -14.52 3.12 -3.96
CA GLY A 42 -15.07 4.41 -4.38
C GLY A 42 -16.47 4.30 -5.01
N VAL A 43 -16.67 3.34 -5.92
CA VAL A 43 -17.98 3.05 -6.52
C VAL A 43 -18.96 2.57 -5.46
N TYR A 44 -18.55 1.67 -4.58
CA TYR A 44 -19.38 1.16 -3.48
C TYR A 44 -19.86 2.29 -2.57
N LEU A 45 -18.97 3.21 -2.21
CA LEU A 45 -19.29 4.38 -1.39
C LEU A 45 -20.30 5.29 -2.09
N TRP A 46 -20.16 5.49 -3.40
CA TRP A 46 -21.10 6.30 -4.19
C TRP A 46 -22.49 5.67 -4.28
N GLU A 47 -22.58 4.36 -4.50
CA GLU A 47 -23.85 3.64 -4.63
C GLU A 47 -24.58 3.50 -3.29
N ASN A 48 -23.86 3.14 -2.24
CA ASN A 48 -24.45 2.76 -0.95
C ASN A 48 -24.41 3.89 0.10
N LYS A 49 -23.70 5.00 -0.18
CA LYS A 49 -23.45 6.12 0.74
C LYS A 49 -22.80 5.69 2.07
N ARG A 50 -22.13 4.54 2.07
CA ARG A 50 -21.39 3.98 3.22
C ARG A 50 -20.21 3.16 2.73
N PHE A 51 -19.24 2.94 3.62
CA PHE A 51 -18.18 1.99 3.35
C PHE A 51 -18.70 0.53 3.44
N PRO A 52 -17.97 -0.42 2.83
CA PRO A 52 -18.25 -1.84 2.96
C PRO A 52 -18.20 -2.28 4.43
N ASN A 53 -19.24 -2.97 4.90
CA ASN A 53 -19.35 -3.60 6.21
C ASN A 53 -18.57 -4.93 6.26
N ALA A 54 -18.59 -5.59 7.42
CA ALA A 54 -17.89 -6.86 7.65
C ALA A 54 -18.24 -7.97 6.64
N ASN A 55 -19.48 -8.05 6.16
CA ASN A 55 -19.90 -9.07 5.21
C ASN A 55 -19.36 -8.82 3.80
N GLU A 56 -19.20 -7.55 3.43
CA GLU A 56 -18.71 -7.16 2.11
C GLU A 56 -17.19 -7.23 1.99
N VAL A 57 -16.46 -6.99 3.10
CA VAL A 57 -15.00 -7.15 3.19
C VAL A 57 -14.55 -8.57 3.56
N SER A 58 -15.47 -9.45 3.92
CA SER A 58 -15.21 -10.88 4.14
C SER A 58 -14.59 -11.55 2.90
N VAL A 59 -13.86 -12.64 3.08
CA VAL A 59 -13.33 -13.51 2.01
C VAL A 59 -14.41 -13.96 1.00
N THR A 60 -15.67 -14.04 1.42
CA THR A 60 -16.82 -14.36 0.55
C THR A 60 -17.55 -13.13 0.01
N GLY A 61 -17.30 -11.95 0.58
CA GLY A 61 -17.90 -10.68 0.16
C GLY A 61 -17.26 -10.16 -1.12
N LYS A 62 -17.97 -9.28 -1.85
CA LYS A 62 -17.51 -8.76 -3.15
C LYS A 62 -16.10 -8.12 -3.05
N ILE A 63 -15.93 -7.21 -2.08
CA ILE A 63 -14.69 -6.46 -1.88
C ILE A 63 -13.59 -7.36 -1.31
N GLY A 64 -13.91 -8.17 -0.30
CA GLY A 64 -12.93 -9.06 0.31
C GLY A 64 -12.47 -10.18 -0.60
N LYS A 65 -13.34 -10.73 -1.45
CA LYS A 65 -12.96 -11.71 -2.48
C LYS A 65 -11.96 -11.10 -3.46
N GLN A 66 -12.23 -9.89 -3.95
CA GLN A 66 -11.28 -9.19 -4.83
C GLN A 66 -9.94 -8.96 -4.12
N ALA A 67 -9.97 -8.45 -2.88
CA ALA A 67 -8.77 -8.22 -2.09
C ALA A 67 -7.91 -9.49 -1.92
N ASN A 68 -8.54 -10.65 -1.68
CA ASN A 68 -7.83 -11.92 -1.51
C ASN A 68 -7.20 -12.47 -2.79
N THR A 69 -7.75 -12.14 -3.96
CA THR A 69 -7.20 -12.56 -5.25
C THR A 69 -6.06 -11.68 -5.75
N LEU A 70 -5.87 -10.51 -5.13
CA LEU A 70 -4.80 -9.60 -5.52
C LEU A 70 -3.46 -10.14 -5.01
N GLU A 71 -2.52 -10.27 -5.93
CA GLU A 71 -1.16 -10.70 -5.66
C GLU A 71 -0.18 -9.88 -6.51
N GLY A 72 1.08 -9.88 -6.07
CA GLY A 72 2.19 -9.23 -6.74
C GLY A 72 3.48 -10.01 -6.51
N LYS A 73 4.58 -9.48 -7.03
CA LYS A 73 5.92 -10.03 -6.80
C LYS A 73 6.36 -9.92 -5.34
N TYR A 74 5.88 -8.90 -4.63
CA TYR A 74 6.22 -8.67 -3.21
C TYR A 74 5.01 -8.74 -2.28
N ILE A 75 3.87 -9.20 -2.79
CA ILE A 75 2.61 -9.31 -2.05
C ILE A 75 2.04 -10.69 -2.34
N ALA A 76 2.08 -11.57 -1.36
CA ALA A 76 1.44 -12.88 -1.44
C ALA A 76 -0.08 -12.76 -1.64
N THR A 77 -0.67 -13.81 -2.21
CA THR A 77 -2.12 -14.01 -2.24
C THR A 77 -2.69 -13.85 -0.82
N SER A 78 -3.83 -13.18 -0.65
CA SER A 78 -4.39 -12.77 0.66
C SER A 78 -3.56 -11.77 1.50
N GLY A 79 -2.51 -11.18 0.93
CA GLY A 79 -1.72 -10.13 1.57
C GLY A 79 -2.42 -8.77 1.64
N ILE A 80 -3.64 -8.64 1.10
CA ILE A 80 -4.41 -7.40 1.09
C ILE A 80 -5.73 -7.61 1.83
N SER A 81 -6.03 -6.70 2.75
CA SER A 81 -7.25 -6.71 3.53
C SER A 81 -7.91 -5.33 3.53
N VAL A 82 -9.23 -5.29 3.73
CA VAL A 82 -10.00 -4.06 3.86
C VAL A 82 -10.70 -4.05 5.21
N THR A 83 -10.50 -2.99 5.98
CA THR A 83 -11.16 -2.81 7.26
C THR A 83 -12.63 -2.44 7.04
N PRO A 84 -13.58 -3.12 7.71
CA PRO A 84 -14.99 -2.82 7.59
C PRO A 84 -15.32 -1.39 8.07
N ASP A 85 -16.38 -0.83 7.52
CA ASP A 85 -17.00 0.47 7.84
C ASP A 85 -16.10 1.71 7.65
N THR A 86 -14.82 1.50 7.37
CA THR A 86 -13.80 2.54 7.18
C THR A 86 -13.17 2.49 5.79
N GLY A 87 -13.22 1.33 5.12
CA GLY A 87 -12.63 1.16 3.78
C GLY A 87 -11.10 1.30 3.76
N VAL A 88 -10.45 1.19 4.92
CA VAL A 88 -8.98 1.25 5.03
C VAL A 88 -8.40 -0.03 4.41
N ILE A 89 -7.45 0.12 3.50
CA ILE A 89 -6.81 -1.01 2.83
C ILE A 89 -5.45 -1.24 3.50
N ALA A 90 -5.22 -2.43 4.03
CA ALA A 90 -3.90 -2.85 4.51
C ALA A 90 -3.27 -3.81 3.49
N ILE A 91 -2.03 -3.52 3.11
CA ILE A 91 -1.23 -4.27 2.15
C ILE A 91 0.02 -4.76 2.86
N ASN A 92 0.15 -6.07 3.01
CA ASN A 92 1.27 -6.74 3.65
C ASN A 92 2.26 -7.21 2.59
N PHE A 93 3.51 -6.77 2.72
CA PHE A 93 4.59 -7.22 1.85
C PHE A 93 5.26 -8.45 2.45
N ASP A 94 5.38 -9.53 1.68
CA ASP A 94 5.97 -10.79 2.13
C ASP A 94 7.43 -10.95 1.68
N ALA A 95 7.85 -10.23 0.63
CA ALA A 95 9.19 -10.36 0.04
C ALA A 95 9.89 -9.01 -0.20
N GLY A 96 11.22 -9.06 -0.37
CA GLY A 96 12.03 -7.89 -0.73
C GLY A 96 12.59 -7.10 0.46
N ASN A 97 12.92 -5.83 0.21
CA ASN A 97 13.55 -4.93 1.19
C ASN A 97 12.53 -4.33 2.18
N ILE A 98 11.24 -4.53 1.91
CA ILE A 98 10.13 -4.15 2.78
C ILE A 98 9.31 -5.37 3.25
N ALA A 99 9.88 -6.58 3.16
CA ALA A 99 9.25 -7.79 3.67
C ALA A 99 8.86 -7.63 5.17
N GLY A 100 7.68 -8.14 5.53
CA GLY A 100 7.11 -8.01 6.87
C GLY A 100 6.62 -6.61 7.22
N LYS A 101 6.65 -5.65 6.27
CA LYS A 101 6.07 -4.33 6.45
C LYS A 101 4.67 -4.27 5.84
N THR A 102 3.89 -3.33 6.36
CA THR A 102 2.51 -3.11 5.94
C THR A 102 2.36 -1.66 5.49
N LEU A 103 1.72 -1.48 4.34
CA LEU A 103 1.27 -0.21 3.82
C LEU A 103 -0.24 -0.10 4.06
N ILE A 104 -0.66 0.99 4.68
CA ILE A 104 -2.05 1.28 5.03
C ILE A 104 -2.51 2.43 4.14
N LEU A 105 -3.60 2.23 3.41
CA LEU A 105 -4.25 3.24 2.59
C LEU A 105 -5.56 3.62 3.23
N THR A 106 -5.64 4.85 3.73
CA THR A 106 -6.83 5.40 4.37
C THR A 106 -7.57 6.31 3.39
N PRO A 107 -8.86 6.05 3.11
CA PRO A 107 -9.64 6.95 2.29
C PRO A 107 -9.86 8.28 3.04
N GLN A 108 -9.64 9.40 2.35
CA GLN A 108 -9.97 10.73 2.84
C GLN A 108 -11.20 11.22 2.09
N MET A 109 -12.27 11.46 2.85
CA MET A 109 -13.57 11.82 2.31
C MET A 109 -13.66 13.31 2.00
N ASN A 110 -14.52 13.66 1.04
CA ASN A 110 -14.88 15.06 0.80
C ASN A 110 -15.72 15.58 1.98
N SER A 111 -15.26 16.65 2.63
CA SER A 111 -15.94 17.33 3.74
C SER A 111 -17.33 17.89 3.36
N LEU A 112 -17.62 18.11 2.07
CA LEU A 112 -18.88 18.70 1.63
C LEU A 112 -20.06 17.72 1.68
N ASN A 113 -19.84 16.47 1.29
CA ASN A 113 -20.93 15.50 1.07
C ASN A 113 -20.69 14.11 1.67
N ASN A 114 -19.48 13.82 2.18
CA ASN A 114 -19.08 12.50 2.72
C ASN A 114 -19.39 11.30 1.81
N GLN A 115 -19.50 11.52 0.51
CA GLN A 115 -19.95 10.53 -0.49
C GLN A 115 -18.86 10.17 -1.51
N GLN A 116 -17.67 10.79 -1.40
CA GLN A 116 -16.58 10.59 -2.34
C GLN A 116 -15.24 10.56 -1.62
N VAL A 117 -14.40 9.59 -2.00
CA VAL A 117 -12.99 9.56 -1.61
C VAL A 117 -12.22 10.54 -2.50
N VAL A 118 -11.66 11.59 -1.92
CA VAL A 118 -10.93 12.66 -2.62
C VAL A 118 -9.44 12.35 -2.70
N LYS A 119 -8.91 11.73 -1.65
CA LYS A 119 -7.49 11.37 -1.55
C LYS A 119 -7.36 10.05 -0.80
N TRP A 120 -6.32 9.30 -1.11
CA TRP A 120 -5.88 8.19 -0.27
C TRP A 120 -4.64 8.66 0.50
N SER A 121 -4.74 8.71 1.83
CA SER A 121 -3.57 8.94 2.69
C SER A 121 -2.88 7.61 2.92
N CYS A 122 -1.56 7.63 2.99
CA CYS A 122 -0.75 6.44 3.10
C CYS A 122 -0.02 6.48 4.45
N ASN A 123 -0.12 5.40 5.21
CA ASN A 123 0.60 5.22 6.46
C ASN A 123 1.11 3.77 6.55
N GLY A 124 1.70 3.37 7.66
CA GLY A 124 2.02 1.98 7.94
C GLY A 124 3.36 1.80 8.62
N THR A 125 3.95 0.62 8.45
CA THR A 125 5.22 0.25 9.07
C THR A 125 6.41 0.32 8.10
N VAL A 126 6.15 0.67 6.83
CA VAL A 126 7.16 0.98 5.83
C VAL A 126 7.80 2.33 6.17
N ASP A 127 9.13 2.39 6.15
CA ASP A 127 9.88 3.61 6.42
C ASP A 127 9.45 4.75 5.48
N ALA A 128 9.31 5.97 6.01
CA ALA A 128 8.89 7.13 5.21
C ALA A 128 9.84 7.40 4.04
N ASN A 129 11.12 7.02 4.12
CA ASN A 129 12.07 7.13 3.01
C ASN A 129 11.90 6.06 1.95
N LYS A 130 11.12 5.01 2.21
CA LYS A 130 10.77 3.94 1.27
C LYS A 130 9.34 4.09 0.72
N LEU A 131 8.59 5.12 1.14
CA LEU A 131 7.28 5.43 0.56
C LEU A 131 7.42 6.34 -0.68
N PRO A 132 6.52 6.20 -1.67
CA PRO A 132 6.46 7.13 -2.79
C PRO A 132 6.10 8.55 -2.33
N LEU A 133 6.52 9.56 -3.09
CA LEU A 133 6.30 10.97 -2.73
C LEU A 133 4.81 11.32 -2.56
N GLY A 134 3.92 10.72 -3.35
CA GLY A 134 2.47 10.91 -3.21
C GLY A 134 1.89 10.46 -1.87
N CYS A 135 2.66 9.65 -1.13
CA CYS A 135 2.32 9.06 0.16
C CYS A 135 3.11 9.61 1.34
N ARG A 136 4.00 10.58 1.09
CA ARG A 136 4.65 11.36 2.13
C ARG A 136 3.80 12.61 2.38
N ASN A 137 2.71 12.47 3.12
CA ASN A 137 1.91 13.58 3.65
C ASN A 137 1.23 13.16 4.94
#